data_AF-A0A1F6GBS0-F1
#
_entry.id   AF-A0A1F6GBS0-F1
#
_cell.length_a   1.000
_cell.length_b   1.000
_cell.length_c   1.000
_cell.angle_alpha   90.00
_cell.angle_beta   90.00
_cell.angle_gamma   90.00
#
_symmetry.space_group_name_H-M   'P 1'
#
loop_
_entity.id
_entity.type
_entity.pdbx_description
1 polymer ?
#
loop_
_entity_poly.entity_id
_entity_poly.type
_entity_poly.pdbx_seq_one_letter_code
_entity_poly.pdbx_strand_id
1 'polypeptide(L)'
;MEQFRVKEGLKTALLLSKAATSNHKVEIAEIGEVYIKDGYVAIMTLDGRWKRLTEENIETRLDELLAESNEESIKRRLQQMIFA
;
A
#
# COMPACT_ATOMS: atom_id res chain seq x y z
N MET A 1 -12.29 -2.98 -0.17
CA MET A 1 -11.07 -3.08 -0.98
C MET A 1 -11.05 -4.49 -1.57
N GLU A 2 -10.99 -4.64 -2.90
CA GLU A 2 -10.91 -5.99 -3.50
C GLU A 2 -9.46 -6.47 -3.39
N GLN A 3 -9.21 -7.55 -2.63
CA GLN A 3 -7.86 -8.11 -2.40
C GLN A 3 -7.05 -8.31 -3.70
N PHE A 4 -7.75 -8.65 -4.78
CA PHE A 4 -7.17 -8.80 -6.11
C PHE A 4 -6.53 -7.51 -6.63
N ARG A 5 -7.20 -6.35 -6.50
CA ARG A 5 -6.73 -5.05 -6.99
C ARG A 5 -5.50 -4.57 -6.24
N VAL A 6 -5.49 -4.72 -4.92
CA VAL A 6 -4.34 -4.34 -4.07
C VAL A 6 -3.12 -5.18 -4.45
N LYS A 7 -3.31 -6.48 -4.65
CA LYS A 7 -2.23 -7.38 -5.08
C LYS A 7 -1.66 -7.01 -6.46
N GLU A 8 -2.51 -6.66 -7.41
CA GLU A 8 -2.06 -6.19 -8.73
C GLU A 8 -1.32 -4.85 -8.66
N GLY A 9 -1.79 -3.93 -7.83
CA GLY A 9 -1.12 -2.65 -7.61
C GLY A 9 0.28 -2.83 -7.00
N LEU A 10 0.44 -3.73 -6.03
CA LEU A 10 1.75 -4.05 -5.43
C LEU A 10 2.69 -4.69 -6.45
N LYS A 11 2.19 -5.61 -7.29
CA LYS A 11 3.00 -6.20 -8.36
C LYS A 11 3.42 -5.16 -9.39
N THR A 12 2.52 -4.26 -9.76
CA THR A 12 2.80 -3.16 -10.69
C THR A 12 3.87 -2.23 -10.12
N ALA A 13 3.77 -1.84 -8.85
CA ALA A 13 4.76 -1.02 -8.17
C ALA A 13 6.17 -1.65 -8.23
N LEU A 14 6.25 -2.96 -7.99
CA LEU A 14 7.50 -3.70 -8.03
C LEU A 14 8.08 -3.83 -9.45
N LEU A 15 7.22 -4.01 -10.46
CA LEU A 15 7.66 -4.02 -11.86
C LEU A 15 8.16 -2.65 -12.30
N LEU A 16 7.46 -1.58 -11.92
CA LEU A 16 7.88 -0.21 -12.17
C LEU A 16 9.24 0.08 -11.52
N SER A 17 9.51 -0.46 -10.33
CA SER A 17 10.82 -0.28 -9.70
C SER A 17 11.96 -0.88 -10.48
N LYS A 18 11.74 -2.04 -11.11
CA LYS A 18 12.73 -2.70 -11.98
C LYS A 18 12.96 -1.93 -13.29
N ALA A 19 11.95 -1.22 -13.78
CA ALA A 19 12.03 -0.45 -15.03
C ALA A 19 12.50 1.00 -14.81
N ALA A 20 12.37 1.54 -13.60
CA ALA A 20 12.69 2.92 -13.30
C ALA A 20 14.19 3.18 -13.34
N THR A 21 14.58 4.20 -14.10
CA THR A 21 15.95 4.72 -14.18
C THR A 21 16.14 6.04 -13.42
N SER A 22 15.08 6.52 -12.78
CA SER A 22 15.07 7.77 -12.02
C SER A 22 14.14 7.68 -10.81
N ASN A 23 14.19 8.70 -9.94
CA ASN A 23 13.38 8.75 -8.73
C ASN A 23 11.94 9.15 -9.07
N HIS A 24 10.98 8.33 -8.67
CA HIS A 24 9.56 8.58 -8.86
C HIS A 24 8.80 8.46 -7.55
N LYS A 25 7.79 9.31 -7.39
CA LYS A 25 6.76 9.19 -6.36
C LYS A 25 5.43 9.07 -7.10
N VAL A 26 4.76 7.94 -6.93
CA VAL A 26 3.54 7.59 -7.68
C VAL A 26 2.44 7.25 -6.69
N GLU A 27 1.26 7.81 -6.87
CA GLU A 27 0.08 7.41 -6.11
C GLU A 27 -0.60 6.25 -6.85
N ILE A 28 -0.76 5.12 -6.17
CA ILE A 28 -1.47 3.96 -6.70
C ILE A 28 -2.82 3.88 -6.01
N ALA A 29 -3.89 3.84 -6.80
CA ALA A 29 -5.25 3.72 -6.29
C ALA A 29 -5.37 2.50 -5.36
N GLU A 30 -6.09 2.69 -4.25
CA GLU A 30 -6.31 1.67 -3.20
C GLU A 30 -5.06 1.25 -2.39
N ILE A 31 -3.85 1.70 -2.75
CA ILE A 31 -2.60 1.44 -2.01
C ILE A 31 -2.07 2.71 -1.32
N GLY A 32 -2.07 3.84 -2.02
CA GLY A 32 -1.50 5.09 -1.57
C GLY A 32 -0.19 5.46 -2.25
N GLU A 33 0.66 6.23 -1.58
CA GLU A 33 1.91 6.72 -2.15
C GLU A 33 2.99 5.64 -2.20
N VAL A 34 3.62 5.51 -3.36
CA VAL A 34 4.70 4.58 -3.63
C VAL A 34 5.93 5.36 -4.08
N TYR A 35 7.04 5.14 -3.40
CA TYR A 35 8.33 5.67 -3.75
C TYR A 35 9.15 4.64 -4.52
N ILE A 36 9.74 5.06 -5.64
CA ILE A 36 10.54 4.22 -6.52
C ILE A 36 11.87 4.91 -6.80
N LYS A 37 12.98 4.18 -6.66
CA LYS A 37 14.33 4.66 -6.92
C LYS A 37 15.27 3.52 -7.28
N ASP A 38 15.79 3.47 -8.50
CA ASP A 38 16.88 2.57 -8.91
C ASP A 38 16.67 1.09 -8.46
N GLY A 39 15.54 0.48 -8.80
CA GLY A 39 15.20 -0.88 -8.35
C GLY A 39 14.59 -0.98 -6.95
N TYR A 40 14.73 0.05 -6.12
CA TYR A 40 14.07 0.14 -4.82
C TYR A 40 12.63 0.61 -4.96
N VAL A 41 11.73 -0.01 -4.18
CA VAL A 41 10.35 0.42 -4.04
C VAL A 41 9.92 0.35 -2.57
N ALA A 42 9.19 1.37 -2.13
CA ALA A 42 8.56 1.42 -0.83
C ALA A 42 7.14 2.01 -0.92
N ILE A 43 6.24 1.49 -0.11
CA ILE A 43 4.89 2.01 0.06
C ILE A 43 4.81 2.82 1.36
N MET A 44 4.04 3.90 1.37
CA MET A 44 3.74 4.63 2.60
C MET A 44 2.55 3.98 3.29
N THR A 45 2.71 3.59 4.55
CA THR A 45 1.61 3.09 5.38
C THR A 45 0.80 4.22 5.98
N LEU A 46 -0.39 3.90 6.50
CA LEU A 46 -1.29 4.90 7.10
C LEU A 46 -0.66 5.64 8.30
N ASP A 47 0.31 5.01 8.96
CA ASP A 47 1.10 5.61 10.06
C ASP A 47 2.23 6.55 9.57
N GLY A 48 2.32 6.80 8.27
CA GLY A 48 3.31 7.68 7.64
C GLY A 48 4.71 7.07 7.49
N ARG A 49 4.87 5.76 7.67
CA ARG A 49 6.16 5.07 7.52
C ARG A 49 6.33 4.51 6.11
N TRP A 50 7.56 4.56 5.61
CA TRP A 50 7.92 3.92 4.35
C TRP A 50 8.33 2.47 4.59
N LYS A 51 7.59 1.54 3.98
CA LYS A 51 7.86 0.11 4.06
C LYS A 51 8.33 -0.40 2.70
N ARG A 52 9.52 -1.02 2.67
CA ARG A 52 10.07 -1.61 1.45
C ARG A 52 9.17 -2.73 0.91
N LEU A 53 9.00 -2.76 -0.40
CA LEU A 53 8.32 -3.81 -1.14
C LEU A 53 9.34 -4.67 -1.92
N THR A 54 9.23 -5.99 -1.82
CA THR A 54 10.03 -6.99 -2.53
C THR A 54 9.14 -8.16 -2.93
N GLU A 55 9.62 -9.06 -3.80
CA GLU A 55 8.87 -10.28 -4.14
C GLU A 55 8.62 -11.16 -2.91
N GLU A 56 9.60 -11.23 -2.00
CA GLU A 56 9.55 -12.05 -0.79
C GLU A 56 8.54 -11.55 0.24
N ASN A 57 8.23 -10.24 0.25
CA ASN A 57 7.37 -9.64 1.27
C ASN A 57 6.02 -9.15 0.74
N ILE A 58 5.70 -9.39 -0.53
CA ILE A 58 4.50 -8.86 -1.17
C ILE A 58 3.21 -9.34 -0.50
N GLU A 59 3.13 -10.61 -0.11
CA GLU A 59 1.96 -11.15 0.58
C GLU A 59 1.84 -10.56 1.98
N THR A 60 2.96 -10.40 2.71
CA THR A 60 2.95 -9.73 4.01
C THR A 60 2.49 -8.28 3.91
N ARG A 61 2.92 -7.54 2.88
CA ARG A 61 2.47 -6.16 2.65
C ARG A 61 1.01 -6.07 2.26
N LEU A 62 0.53 -7.04 1.48
CA LEU A 62 -0.89 -7.16 1.15
C LEU A 62 -1.73 -7.34 2.42
N ASP A 63 -1.35 -8.27 3.29
CA ASP A 63 -2.07 -8.55 4.53
C ASP A 63 -2.07 -7.33 5.48
N GLU A 64 -0.93 -6.63 5.59
CA GLU A 64 -0.83 -5.38 6.34
C GLU A 64 -1.80 -4.31 5.82
N LEU A 65 -1.82 -4.05 4.51
CA LEU A 65 -2.71 -3.05 3.91
C LEU A 65 -4.19 -3.39 4.08
N LEU A 66 -4.54 -4.68 3.97
CA LEU A 66 -5.91 -5.14 4.20
C LEU A 66 -6.33 -5.03 5.67
N ALA A 67 -5.41 -5.33 6.59
CA ALA A 67 -5.65 -5.17 8.03
C ALA A 67 -5.82 -3.69 8.40
N GLU A 68 -4.95 -2.81 7.89
CA GLU A 68 -5.02 -1.35 8.07
C GLU A 68 -6.37 -0.79 7.55
N SER A 69 -6.80 -1.22 6.36
CA SER A 69 -8.10 -0.82 5.79
C SER A 69 -9.30 -1.29 6.62
N ASN A 70 -9.24 -2.52 7.16
CA ASN A 70 -10.29 -3.04 8.03
C ASN A 70 -10.35 -2.30 9.37
N GLU A 71 -9.21 -1.97 9.98
CA GLU A 71 -9.15 -1.20 11.22
C GLU A 71 -9.78 0.19 11.03
N GLU A 72 -9.48 0.86 9.91
CA GLU A 72 -10.05 2.17 9.59
C GLU A 72 -11.59 2.09 9.41
N SER A 73 -12.06 1.04 8.73
CA SER A 73 -13.49 0.76 8.55
C SER A 73 -14.20 0.54 9.89
N ILE A 74 -13.58 -0.22 10.81
CA ILE A 74 -14.11 -0.46 12.16
C ILE A 74 -14.15 0.84 12.97
N LYS A 75 -13.09 1.66 12.96
CA LYS A 75 -13.06 2.96 13.64
C LYS A 75 -14.18 3.89 13.17
N ARG A 76 -14.39 3.98 11.85
CA ARG A 76 -15.48 4.80 11.28
C ARG A 76 -16.85 4.32 11.74
N ARG A 77 -17.09 3.01 11.79
CA ARG A 77 -18.36 2.44 12.29
C ARG A 77 -18.58 2.74 13.77
N LEU A 78 -17.56 2.59 14.61
CA LEU A 78 -17.67 2.91 16.05
C LEU A 78 -17.94 4.39 16.30
N GLN A 79 -17.29 5.30 15.57
CA GLN A 79 -17.58 6.73 15.67
C GLN A 79 -19.02 7.06 15.27
N GLN A 80 -19.55 6.44 14.20
CA GLN A 80 -20.94 6.64 13.79
C GLN A 80 -21.94 6.15 14.85
N MET A 81 -21.62 5.11 15.62
CA MET A 81 -22.49 4.63 16.71
C MET A 81 -22.42 5.50 17.97
N ILE A 82 -21.31 6.18 18.24
CA ILE A 82 -21.14 7.04 19.42
C ILE A 82 -21.81 8.42 19.21
N PHE A 83 -21.94 8.85 17.95
CA PHE A 83 -22.59 10.11 17.57
C PHE A 83 -24.03 9.93 17.03
N ALA A 84 -24.64 8.74 17.19
CA ALA A 84 -26.04 8.45 16.89
C ALA A 84 -26.85 8.28 18.18
#